data_AF-A0A8I6S4Y8-F1
#
_entry.id   AF-A0A8I6S4Y8-F1
#
_cell.length_a   1.000
_cell.length_b   1.000
_cell.length_c   1.000
_cell.angle_alpha   90.00
_cell.angle_beta   90.00
_cell.angle_gamma   90.00
#
_symmetry.space_group_name_H-M   'P 1'
#
loop_
_entity.id
_entity.type
_entity.pdbx_description
1 polymer ?
#
loop_
_entity_poly.entity_id
_entity_poly.type
_entity_poly.pdbx_seq_one_letter_code
_entity_poly.pdbx_strand_id
1 'polypeptide(L)'
;MDMETIITIFIKVIKLVINLIVIFLYRYGYSGQFLGIGGTWNLNEEKDATAEVVASGVLVGFFIYTSVILMAFCFGTTKHKASVVDIIMNIVGTIMFVAVGGVALHYWAGYQNMNHFQPISTEKQVGFAVGSLCIIEGAVYLIDTVLTFFHIVKKNDLF
;
A
#
# COMPACT_ATOMS: atom_id res chain seq x y z
N MET A 1 21.98 17.62 -7.07
CA MET A 1 20.82 16.71 -7.17
C MET A 1 19.60 17.60 -7.31
N ASP A 2 18.83 17.40 -8.36
CA ASP A 2 17.75 18.34 -8.69
C ASP A 2 16.61 18.24 -7.67
N MET A 3 15.91 19.35 -7.41
CA MET A 3 14.78 19.43 -6.46
C MET A 3 13.74 18.32 -6.72
N GLU A 4 13.49 18.11 -7.99
CA GLU A 4 12.74 17.02 -8.59
C GLU A 4 13.13 15.63 -8.04
N THR A 5 14.42 15.29 -8.04
CA THR A 5 14.90 14.01 -7.48
C THR A 5 14.71 13.93 -5.96
N ILE A 6 14.89 15.04 -5.25
CA ILE A 6 14.69 15.11 -3.79
C ILE A 6 13.23 14.80 -3.44
N ILE A 7 12.28 15.39 -4.17
CA ILE A 7 10.85 15.17 -3.98
C ILE A 7 10.49 13.70 -4.22
N THR A 8 10.99 13.11 -5.31
CA THR A 8 10.73 11.69 -5.63
C THR A 8 11.29 10.75 -4.55
N ILE A 9 12.49 11.01 -4.04
CA ILE A 9 13.08 10.25 -2.92
C ILE A 9 12.20 10.37 -1.68
N PHE A 10 11.78 11.59 -1.34
CA PHE A 10 10.94 11.85 -0.17
C PHE A 10 9.61 11.08 -0.24
N ILE A 11 8.94 11.07 -1.40
CA ILE A 11 7.69 10.33 -1.60
C ILE A 11 7.90 8.83 -1.46
N LYS A 12 8.99 8.28 -2.01
CA LYS A 12 9.30 6.86 -1.88
C LYS A 12 9.60 6.45 -0.42
N VAL A 13 10.20 7.34 0.38
CA VAL A 13 10.35 7.12 1.83
C VAL A 13 8.98 7.10 2.52
N ILE A 14 8.07 8.03 2.19
CA ILE A 14 6.71 8.04 2.74
C ILE A 14 5.99 6.73 2.46
N LYS A 15 6.02 6.26 1.21
CA LYS A 15 5.45 4.97 0.81
C LYS A 15 5.96 3.82 1.68
N LEU A 16 7.28 3.73 1.86
CA LEU A 16 7.87 2.68 2.68
C LEU A 16 7.42 2.75 4.14
N VAL A 17 7.34 3.95 4.72
CA VAL A 17 6.91 4.13 6.11
C VAL A 17 5.44 3.72 6.28
N ILE A 18 4.56 4.19 5.40
CA ILE A 18 3.13 3.83 5.46
C ILE A 18 2.97 2.33 5.25
N ASN A 19 3.58 1.75 4.22
CA ASN A 19 3.49 0.31 3.95
C ASN A 19 4.05 -0.53 5.11
N LEU A 20 5.16 -0.10 5.74
CA LEU A 20 5.69 -0.77 6.93
C LEU A 20 4.69 -0.76 8.10
N ILE A 21 4.04 0.38 8.36
CA ILE A 21 2.99 0.49 9.38
C ILE A 21 1.83 -0.48 9.04
N VAL A 22 1.38 -0.48 7.79
CA VAL A 22 0.31 -1.37 7.32
C VAL A 22 0.69 -2.83 7.54
N ILE A 23 1.92 -3.25 7.23
CA ILE A 23 2.41 -4.62 7.46
C ILE A 23 2.34 -4.99 8.94
N PHE A 24 2.78 -4.10 9.85
CA PHE A 24 2.71 -4.37 11.29
C PHE A 24 1.28 -4.51 11.79
N LEU A 25 0.39 -3.60 11.38
CA LEU A 25 -1.03 -3.67 11.75
C LEU A 25 -1.71 -4.91 11.16
N TYR A 26 -1.41 -5.25 9.90
CA TYR A 26 -1.94 -6.45 9.25
C TYR A 26 -1.47 -7.74 9.95
N ARG A 27 -0.21 -7.78 10.43
CA ARG A 27 0.36 -8.98 11.06
C ARG A 27 0.04 -9.15 12.54
N TYR A 28 -0.06 -8.05 13.30
CA TYR A 28 -0.15 -8.06 14.77
C TYR A 28 -1.34 -7.25 15.32
N GLY A 29 -2.18 -6.69 14.45
CA GLY A 29 -3.26 -5.78 14.81
C GLY A 29 -4.44 -6.42 15.55
N TYR A 30 -4.54 -7.75 15.57
CA TYR A 30 -5.59 -8.47 16.30
C TYR A 30 -5.07 -8.89 17.67
N SER A 31 -4.89 -7.93 18.58
CA SER A 31 -4.39 -8.20 19.93
C SER A 31 -3.07 -9.00 19.93
N GLY A 32 -2.16 -8.68 19.02
CA GLY A 32 -0.88 -9.38 18.82
C GLY A 32 -0.93 -10.57 17.84
N GLN A 33 -2.11 -10.91 17.33
CA GLN A 33 -2.31 -11.95 16.32
C GLN A 33 -2.53 -11.35 14.93
N PHE A 34 -2.59 -12.24 13.94
CA PHE A 34 -2.90 -11.90 12.55
C PHE A 34 -4.28 -11.27 12.42
N LEU A 35 -4.34 -10.08 11.82
CA LEU A 35 -5.59 -9.34 11.62
C LEU A 35 -6.32 -9.85 10.38
N GLY A 36 -5.63 -9.86 9.24
CA GLY A 36 -6.23 -10.24 7.96
C GLY A 36 -7.26 -9.22 7.43
N ILE A 37 -7.68 -9.42 6.18
CA ILE A 37 -8.67 -8.60 5.48
C ILE A 37 -9.68 -9.40 4.61
N GLY A 38 -9.76 -10.72 4.78
CA GLY A 38 -10.48 -11.63 3.88
C GLY A 38 -11.30 -12.72 4.56
N GLY A 39 -11.64 -12.57 5.85
CA GLY A 39 -12.48 -13.54 6.57
C GLY A 39 -13.94 -13.53 6.11
N THR A 40 -14.67 -14.60 6.42
CA THR A 40 -16.13 -14.64 6.31
C THR A 40 -16.77 -14.04 7.57
N TRP A 41 -17.92 -13.39 7.42
CA TRP A 41 -18.64 -12.79 8.56
C TRP A 41 -19.49 -13.84 9.28
N ASN A 42 -19.70 -14.99 8.64
CA ASN A 42 -20.49 -16.11 9.10
C ASN A 42 -19.58 -17.33 9.33
N LEU A 43 -19.70 -17.98 10.49
CA LEU A 43 -18.97 -19.22 10.79
C LEU A 43 -19.39 -20.39 9.88
N ASN A 44 -20.56 -20.30 9.25
CA ASN A 44 -21.07 -21.31 8.32
C ASN A 44 -20.63 -21.08 6.86
N GLU A 45 -19.92 -19.99 6.57
CA GLU A 45 -19.35 -19.74 5.25
C GLU A 45 -17.91 -20.24 5.17
N GLU A 46 -17.58 -20.90 4.06
CA GLU A 46 -16.22 -21.34 3.79
C GLU A 46 -15.28 -20.14 3.73
N LYS A 47 -14.25 -20.17 4.58
CA LYS A 47 -13.21 -19.16 4.59
C LYS A 47 -12.37 -19.30 3.32
N ASP A 48 -12.42 -18.30 2.46
CA ASP A 48 -11.54 -18.20 1.31
C ASP A 48 -10.29 -17.37 1.65
N ALA A 49 -9.11 -17.96 1.46
CA ALA A 49 -7.83 -17.32 1.76
C ALA A 49 -7.35 -16.39 0.62
N THR A 50 -8.04 -16.34 -0.53
CA THR A 50 -7.57 -15.60 -1.71
C THR A 50 -7.33 -14.12 -1.42
N ALA A 51 -8.22 -13.44 -0.70
CA ALA A 51 -8.05 -12.04 -0.36
C ALA A 51 -6.79 -11.80 0.50
N GLU A 52 -6.51 -12.68 1.46
CA GLU A 52 -5.31 -12.61 2.31
C GLU A 52 -4.02 -12.85 1.53
N VAL A 53 -4.04 -13.81 0.59
CA VAL A 53 -2.88 -14.10 -0.27
C VAL A 53 -2.56 -12.89 -1.14
N VAL A 54 -3.57 -12.29 -1.78
CA VAL A 54 -3.39 -11.09 -2.60
C VAL A 54 -2.90 -9.92 -1.75
N ALA A 55 -3.52 -9.66 -0.60
CA ALA A 55 -3.10 -8.60 0.31
C ALA A 55 -1.64 -8.75 0.73
N SER A 56 -1.27 -9.94 1.19
CA SER A 56 0.11 -10.22 1.62
C SER A 56 1.11 -10.01 0.49
N GLY A 57 0.77 -10.44 -0.73
CA GLY A 57 1.59 -10.24 -1.92
C GLY A 57 1.78 -8.77 -2.28
N VAL A 58 0.71 -7.97 -2.19
CA VAL A 58 0.76 -6.52 -2.43
C VAL A 58 1.63 -5.83 -1.39
N LEU A 59 1.36 -6.02 -0.11
CA LEU A 59 2.07 -5.33 0.97
C LEU A 59 3.57 -5.63 0.92
N VAL A 60 3.95 -6.91 0.91
CA VAL A 60 5.36 -7.34 0.91
C VAL A 60 6.03 -7.05 -0.44
N GLY A 61 5.35 -7.32 -1.56
CA GLY A 61 5.90 -7.11 -2.90
C GLY A 61 6.21 -5.64 -3.16
N PHE A 62 5.29 -4.73 -2.85
CA PHE A 62 5.52 -3.30 -3.00
C PHE A 62 6.51 -2.73 -1.99
N PHE A 63 6.62 -3.33 -0.79
CA PHE A 63 7.65 -2.94 0.17
C PHE A 63 9.06 -3.23 -0.37
N ILE A 64 9.28 -4.46 -0.86
CA ILE A 64 10.57 -4.86 -1.46
C ILE A 64 10.85 -4.01 -2.70
N TYR A 65 9.89 -3.89 -3.61
CA TYR A 65 10.04 -3.11 -4.82
C TYR A 65 10.44 -1.65 -4.52
N THR A 66 9.70 -0.99 -3.63
CA THR A 66 9.92 0.42 -3.29
C THR A 66 11.26 0.61 -2.59
N SER A 67 11.69 -0.37 -1.79
CA SER A 67 13.00 -0.36 -1.14
C SER A 67 14.13 -0.44 -2.17
N VAL A 68 14.02 -1.37 -3.13
CA VAL A 68 15.03 -1.56 -4.17
C VAL A 68 15.12 -0.35 -5.09
N ILE A 69 13.98 0.20 -5.52
CA ILE A 69 13.99 1.38 -6.40
C ILE A 69 14.51 2.62 -5.66
N LEU A 70 14.18 2.81 -4.37
CA LEU A 70 14.74 3.89 -3.56
C LEU A 70 16.27 3.78 -3.45
N MET A 71 16.80 2.57 -3.18
CA MET A 71 18.25 2.34 -3.18
C MET A 71 18.86 2.65 -4.55
N ALA A 72 18.21 2.25 -5.64
CA ALA A 72 18.67 2.58 -6.99
C ALA A 72 18.67 4.10 -7.27
N PHE A 73 17.72 4.86 -6.71
CA PHE A 73 17.70 6.32 -6.81
C PHE A 73 18.83 6.99 -6.02
N CYS A 74 19.17 6.44 -4.84
CA CYS A 74 20.23 6.96 -3.98
C CYS A 74 21.64 6.65 -4.49
N PHE A 75 21.87 5.43 -5.01
CA PHE A 75 23.21 4.93 -5.36
C PHE A 75 23.44 4.74 -6.87
N GLY A 76 22.39 4.82 -7.69
CA GLY A 76 22.46 4.58 -9.12
C GLY A 76 22.82 5.82 -9.97
N THR A 77 23.09 5.58 -11.25
CA THR A 77 23.34 6.64 -12.22
C THR A 77 22.06 7.42 -12.56
N THR A 78 22.18 8.65 -13.06
CA THR A 78 21.04 9.54 -13.42
C THR A 78 20.10 8.98 -14.48
N LYS A 79 20.48 7.89 -15.19
CA LYS A 79 19.63 7.21 -16.18
C LYS A 79 18.48 6.43 -15.54
N HIS A 80 18.61 5.98 -14.29
CA HIS A 80 17.56 5.21 -13.61
C HIS A 80 16.47 6.08 -12.98
N LYS A 81 16.67 7.41 -12.92
CA LYS A 81 15.79 8.35 -12.22
C LYS A 81 14.47 8.66 -12.95
N ALA A 82 14.31 8.17 -14.18
CA ALA A 82 13.12 8.34 -15.01
C ALA A 82 12.85 7.03 -15.78
N SER A 83 12.43 5.99 -15.06
CA SER A 83 12.20 4.66 -15.62
C SER A 83 10.72 4.44 -15.91
N VAL A 84 10.40 3.95 -17.11
CA VAL A 84 9.05 3.49 -17.48
C VAL A 84 8.56 2.39 -16.52
N VAL A 85 9.48 1.58 -16.00
CA VAL A 85 9.17 0.54 -15.00
C VAL A 85 8.63 1.15 -13.71
N ASP A 86 9.17 2.30 -13.28
CA ASP A 86 8.69 3.00 -12.06
C ASP A 86 7.28 3.54 -12.25
N ILE A 87 6.96 4.06 -13.44
CA ILE A 87 5.59 4.50 -13.77
C ILE A 87 4.63 3.31 -13.76
N ILE A 88 4.96 2.22 -14.46
CA ILE A 88 4.10 1.03 -14.53
C ILE A 88 3.84 0.49 -13.12
N MET A 89 4.90 0.34 -12.32
CA MET A 89 4.77 -0.16 -10.96
C MET A 89 3.99 0.81 -10.07
N ASN A 90 4.13 2.12 -10.25
CA ASN A 90 3.33 3.08 -9.49
C ASN A 90 1.82 3.01 -9.84
N ILE A 91 1.48 2.81 -11.12
CA ILE A 91 0.09 2.60 -11.54
C ILE A 91 -0.47 1.30 -10.96
N VAL A 92 0.28 0.19 -11.08
CA VAL A 92 -0.13 -1.10 -10.51
C VAL A 92 -0.26 -0.98 -8.99
N GLY A 93 0.68 -0.31 -8.32
CA GLY A 93 0.63 -0.04 -6.88
C GLY A 93 -0.64 0.71 -6.49
N THR A 94 -0.98 1.77 -7.22
CA THR A 94 -2.23 2.52 -7.01
C THR A 94 -3.44 1.60 -7.03
N ILE A 95 -3.59 0.80 -8.09
CA ILE A 95 -4.75 -0.09 -8.26
C ILE A 95 -4.78 -1.15 -7.14
N MET A 96 -3.65 -1.78 -6.87
CA MET A 96 -3.58 -2.88 -5.90
C MET A 96 -3.82 -2.41 -4.46
N PHE A 97 -3.22 -1.29 -4.05
CA PHE A 97 -3.44 -0.74 -2.70
C PHE A 97 -4.87 -0.23 -2.51
N VAL A 98 -5.48 0.37 -3.54
CA VAL A 98 -6.90 0.75 -3.50
C VAL A 98 -7.79 -0.49 -3.39
N ALA A 99 -7.52 -1.55 -4.15
CA ALA A 99 -8.28 -2.80 -4.08
C ALA A 99 -8.18 -3.46 -2.70
N VAL A 100 -6.95 -3.63 -2.19
CA VAL A 100 -6.68 -4.18 -0.86
C VAL A 100 -7.34 -3.33 0.24
N GLY A 101 -7.20 -2.00 0.15
CA GLY A 101 -7.84 -1.07 1.09
C GLY A 101 -9.36 -1.15 1.06
N GLY A 102 -9.96 -1.19 -0.14
CA GLY A 102 -11.40 -1.32 -0.31
C GLY A 102 -11.94 -2.64 0.26
N VAL A 103 -11.27 -3.76 -0.01
CA VAL A 103 -11.62 -5.07 0.55
C VAL A 103 -11.51 -5.06 2.08
N ALA A 104 -10.43 -4.50 2.63
CA ALA A 104 -10.25 -4.37 4.07
C ALA A 104 -11.35 -3.53 4.73
N LEU A 105 -11.67 -2.36 4.15
CA LEU A 105 -12.73 -1.50 4.66
C LEU A 105 -14.10 -2.18 4.58
N HIS A 106 -14.39 -2.87 3.48
CA HIS A 106 -15.62 -3.62 3.32
C HIS A 106 -15.73 -4.73 4.38
N TYR A 107 -14.71 -5.56 4.53
CA TYR A 107 -14.67 -6.66 5.50
C TYR A 107 -14.83 -6.16 6.94
N TRP A 108 -14.01 -5.19 7.35
CA TRP A 108 -14.02 -4.70 8.73
C TRP A 108 -15.24 -3.83 9.05
N ALA A 109 -15.88 -3.19 8.06
CA ALA A 109 -17.15 -2.49 8.27
C ALA A 109 -18.26 -3.45 8.75
N GLY A 110 -18.31 -4.65 8.18
CA GLY A 110 -19.30 -5.66 8.54
C GLY A 110 -18.93 -6.58 9.68
N TYR A 111 -17.67 -6.58 10.10
CA TYR A 111 -17.21 -7.41 11.21
C TYR A 111 -18.04 -7.17 12.49
N GLN A 112 -18.50 -8.27 13.09
CA GLN A 112 -19.20 -8.33 14.37
C GLN A 112 -18.50 -9.35 15.28
N ASN A 113 -18.20 -8.94 16.52
CA ASN A 113 -17.58 -9.84 17.50
C ASN A 113 -18.63 -10.81 18.06
N MET A 114 -18.35 -12.12 18.02
CA MET A 114 -19.31 -13.20 18.27
C MET A 114 -19.94 -13.21 19.67
N ASN A 115 -19.29 -12.61 20.66
CA ASN A 115 -19.75 -12.71 22.06
C ASN A 115 -20.39 -11.42 22.60
N HIS A 116 -20.25 -10.30 21.90
CA HIS A 116 -20.80 -9.04 22.33
C HIS A 116 -21.15 -8.23 21.09
N PHE A 117 -22.42 -7.88 20.91
CA PHE A 117 -22.89 -6.85 19.95
C PHE A 117 -22.32 -5.48 20.34
N GLN A 118 -21.00 -5.35 20.33
CA GLN A 118 -20.24 -4.14 20.58
C GLN A 118 -19.99 -3.52 19.21
N PRO A 119 -20.61 -2.38 18.89
CA PRO A 119 -20.45 -1.75 17.57
C PRO A 119 -19.01 -1.27 17.32
N ILE A 120 -18.22 -1.12 18.39
CA ILE A 120 -16.84 -0.63 18.36
C ILE A 120 -15.95 -1.63 19.09
N SER A 121 -15.19 -2.43 18.33
CA SER A 121 -14.12 -3.27 18.88
C SER A 121 -12.76 -2.73 18.45
N THR A 122 -11.73 -2.97 19.26
CA THR A 122 -10.37 -2.53 18.97
C THR A 122 -9.90 -3.10 17.63
N GLU A 123 -10.22 -4.36 17.35
CA GLU A 123 -9.83 -5.06 16.13
C GLU A 123 -10.48 -4.43 14.90
N LYS A 124 -11.75 -4.05 15.01
CA LYS A 124 -12.47 -3.34 13.96
C LYS A 124 -11.85 -1.97 13.67
N GLN A 125 -11.44 -1.23 14.70
CA GLN A 125 -10.73 0.04 14.51
C GLN A 125 -9.38 -0.14 13.82
N VAL A 126 -8.62 -1.16 14.21
CA VAL A 126 -7.34 -1.48 13.56
C VAL A 126 -7.55 -1.91 12.11
N GLY A 127 -8.60 -2.69 11.83
CA GLY A 127 -9.01 -3.05 10.47
C GLY A 127 -9.35 -1.84 9.60
N PHE A 128 -10.09 -0.87 10.14
CA PHE A 128 -10.33 0.41 9.46
C PHE A 128 -9.05 1.20 9.24
N ALA A 129 -8.10 1.19 10.19
CA ALA A 129 -6.81 1.84 10.02
C ALA A 129 -6.01 1.20 8.88
N VAL A 130 -5.93 -0.14 8.82
CA VAL A 130 -5.28 -0.87 7.71
C VAL A 130 -5.91 -0.50 6.38
N GLY A 131 -7.23 -0.58 6.28
CA GLY A 131 -7.94 -0.26 5.04
C GLY A 131 -7.72 1.19 4.59
N SER A 132 -7.83 2.14 5.51
CA SER A 132 -7.66 3.57 5.23
C SER A 132 -6.22 3.91 4.82
N LEU A 133 -5.23 3.33 5.51
CA LEU A 133 -3.82 3.51 5.17
C LEU A 133 -3.49 2.91 3.79
N CYS A 134 -4.07 1.78 3.41
CA CYS A 134 -3.95 1.24 2.06
C CYS A 134 -4.53 2.20 1.00
N ILE A 135 -5.69 2.83 1.26
CA ILE A 135 -6.24 3.84 0.33
C ILE A 135 -5.30 5.05 0.20
N ILE A 136 -4.76 5.54 1.32
CA ILE A 136 -3.80 6.65 1.33
C ILE A 136 -2.54 6.25 0.56
N GLU A 137 -2.01 5.04 0.80
CA GLU A 137 -0.83 4.52 0.10
C GLU A 137 -1.07 4.46 -1.42
N GLY A 138 -2.24 3.98 -1.85
CA GLY A 138 -2.65 4.03 -3.26
C GLY A 138 -2.62 5.44 -3.83
N ALA A 139 -3.11 6.44 -3.09
CA ALA A 139 -3.05 7.84 -3.51
C ALA A 139 -1.61 8.37 -3.60
N VAL A 140 -0.72 7.97 -2.68
CA VAL A 140 0.70 8.33 -2.74
C VAL A 140 1.39 7.70 -3.96
N TYR A 141 1.03 6.46 -4.33
CA TYR A 141 1.47 5.84 -5.58
C TYR A 141 1.01 6.60 -6.83
N LEU A 142 -0.23 7.10 -6.81
CA LEU A 142 -0.77 7.91 -7.91
C LEU A 142 -0.02 9.24 -8.04
N ILE A 143 0.24 9.92 -6.93
CA ILE A 143 1.01 11.17 -6.90
C ILE A 143 2.41 10.97 -7.48
N ASP A 144 3.10 9.89 -7.09
CA ASP A 144 4.43 9.57 -7.64
C ASP A 144 4.39 9.30 -9.15
N THR A 145 3.31 8.69 -9.65
CA THR A 145 3.09 8.49 -11.10
C THR A 145 3.03 9.83 -11.83
N VAL A 146 2.21 10.76 -11.32
CA VAL A 146 2.03 12.09 -11.91
C VAL A 146 3.34 12.86 -11.91
N LEU A 147 4.08 12.83 -10.79
CA LEU A 147 5.39 13.48 -10.70
C LEU A 147 6.38 12.88 -11.68
N THR A 148 6.50 11.55 -11.74
CA THR A 148 7.42 10.88 -12.66
C THR A 148 7.08 11.20 -14.11
N PHE A 149 5.79 11.30 -14.46
CA PHE A 149 5.36 11.72 -15.79
C PHE A 149 5.80 13.16 -16.12
N PHE A 150 5.58 14.11 -15.21
CA PHE A 150 6.03 15.49 -15.39
C PHE A 150 7.54 15.61 -15.57
N HIS A 151 8.33 14.82 -14.84
CA HIS A 151 9.79 14.79 -15.00
C HIS A 151 10.20 14.28 -16.40
N ILE A 152 9.54 13.23 -16.89
CA ILE A 152 9.83 12.67 -18.22
C ILE A 152 9.49 13.69 -19.31
N VAL A 153 8.31 14.31 -19.25
CA VAL A 153 7.86 15.31 -20.22
C VAL A 153 8.83 16.49 -20.24
N LYS A 154 9.12 17.10 -19.09
CA LYS A 154 10.05 18.23 -18.99
C LYS A 154 11.46 17.91 -19.50
N LYS A 155 11.93 16.68 -19.29
CA LYS A 155 13.24 16.23 -19.78
C LYS A 155 13.25 15.99 -21.29
N ASN A 156 12.12 15.58 -21.86
CA ASN A 156 11.97 15.35 -23.30
C ASN A 156 11.63 16.63 -24.08
N ASP A 157 11.04 17.65 -23.44
CA ASP A 157 10.76 18.98 -24.02
C ASP A 157 12.01 19.88 -24.14
N LEU A 158 13.19 19.38 -23.76
CA LEU A 158 14.48 20.06 -23.86
C LEU A 158 15.25 19.74 -25.16
N PHE A 159 14.57 19.19 -26.17
CA PHE A 159 15.09 18.99 -27.53
C PHE A 159 14.47 19.96 -28.53
#